data_AF-A0A926CWF9-F1
#
_entry.id   AF-A0A926CWF9-F1
#
_cell.length_a   1.000
_cell.length_b   1.000
_cell.length_c   1.000
_cell.angle_alpha   90.00
_cell.angle_beta   90.00
_cell.angle_gamma   90.00
#
_symmetry.space_group_name_H-M   'P 1'
#
loop_
_entity.id
_entity.type
_entity.pdbx_description
1 polymer ?
#
loop_
_entity_poly.entity_id
_entity_poly.type
_entity_poly.pdbx_seq_one_letter_code
_entity_poly.pdbx_strand_id
1 'polypeptide(L)'
;MISKTKIKFISAVIFLSISSFCFAQQNEALLFIDSTTIIGNIKGDKVYVSETDIAYALQGKIIYQGERMDAEHMLLIADVKDFFSKKTGIVYQSNGKSVQYITQKQAVYLGDYPINIYYERVLFVEQKNDSLILVFDGITEKQIGFIEGKNMTSTQLISALHLYIKHYDLDRKVKKIADEKLAEELALQTAGGTIRQKYGNNIYYEWVWDGIILKPAWGNRLEDEWKFDGKYFQPSWSLDPQSEWSWENGMLKPSWDNTAQNQWIWDGNILRPFWETNPDKMYVMEDNVLRPYWSYDPSLQWEIEGSIPLPVIALV
;
A
#
# COMPACT_ATOMS: atom_id res chain seq x y z
N MET A 1 92.29 -25.47 33.37
CA MET A 1 91.04 -24.99 34.00
C MET A 1 90.65 -23.68 33.32
N ILE A 2 89.68 -23.70 32.41
CA ILE A 2 89.15 -22.50 31.75
C ILE A 2 87.63 -22.56 31.90
N SER A 3 87.10 -21.66 32.72
CA SER A 3 85.68 -21.51 33.05
C SER A 3 84.96 -20.79 31.90
N LYS A 4 83.89 -21.41 31.37
CA LYS A 4 82.99 -20.80 30.38
C LYS A 4 81.77 -20.21 31.10
N THR A 5 81.70 -18.90 31.20
CA THR A 5 80.54 -18.16 31.72
C THR A 5 79.55 -17.90 30.57
N LYS A 6 78.35 -18.49 30.65
CA LYS A 6 77.25 -18.23 29.69
C LYS A 6 76.45 -17.01 30.15
N ILE A 7 76.47 -15.95 29.36
CA ILE A 7 75.60 -14.76 29.52
C ILE A 7 74.26 -15.08 28.82
N LYS A 8 73.17 -15.09 29.59
CA LYS A 8 71.79 -15.20 29.06
C LYS A 8 71.28 -13.79 28.72
N PHE A 9 71.03 -13.54 27.44
CA PHE A 9 70.27 -12.38 26.97
C PHE A 9 68.78 -12.61 27.28
N ILE A 10 68.17 -11.71 28.06
CA ILE A 10 66.72 -11.65 28.27
C ILE A 10 66.17 -10.63 27.27
N SER A 11 65.50 -11.11 26.22
CA SER A 11 64.73 -10.27 25.31
C SER A 11 63.41 -9.90 25.98
N ALA A 12 63.27 -8.64 26.38
CA ALA A 12 62.00 -8.06 26.80
C ALA A 12 61.15 -7.74 25.56
N VAL A 13 60.11 -8.53 25.32
CA VAL A 13 59.09 -8.25 24.29
C VAL A 13 58.08 -7.28 24.89
N ILE A 14 58.12 -6.03 24.45
CA ILE A 14 57.11 -5.01 24.78
C ILE A 14 55.90 -5.24 23.87
N PHE A 15 54.82 -5.79 24.44
CA PHE A 15 53.51 -5.85 23.78
C PHE A 15 52.88 -4.45 23.86
N LEU A 16 53.05 -3.64 22.80
CA LEU A 16 52.24 -2.45 22.59
C LEU A 16 50.84 -2.90 22.17
N SER A 17 49.90 -2.87 23.11
CA SER A 17 48.47 -3.02 22.85
C SER A 17 47.98 -1.81 22.06
N ILE A 18 48.00 -1.90 20.74
CA ILE A 18 47.32 -0.97 19.85
C ILE A 18 45.82 -1.21 20.03
N SER A 19 45.20 -0.46 20.92
CA SER A 19 43.75 -0.36 21.02
C SER A 19 43.25 0.22 19.69
N SER A 20 42.70 -0.63 18.83
CA SER A 20 42.01 -0.23 17.62
C SER A 20 40.83 0.65 18.01
N PHE A 21 41.00 1.96 17.96
CA PHE A 21 39.89 2.89 17.95
C PHE A 21 39.14 2.68 16.64
N CYS A 22 38.11 1.82 16.67
CA CYS A 22 37.08 1.80 15.64
C CYS A 22 36.35 3.14 15.72
N PHE A 23 36.82 4.12 14.94
CA PHE A 23 36.00 5.29 14.62
C PHE A 23 34.80 4.76 13.82
N ALA A 24 33.67 4.56 14.51
CA ALA A 24 32.41 4.34 13.84
C ALA A 24 32.18 5.56 12.94
N GLN A 25 32.23 5.36 11.62
CA GLN A 25 31.83 6.38 10.67
C GLN A 25 30.40 6.79 11.05
N GLN A 26 30.24 8.02 11.54
CA GLN A 26 28.93 8.57 11.78
C GLN A 26 28.25 8.71 10.43
N ASN A 27 27.17 7.96 10.22
CA ASN A 27 26.33 8.11 9.05
C ASN A 27 25.59 9.45 9.21
N GLU A 28 26.08 10.46 8.50
CA GLU A 28 25.41 11.75 8.35
C GLU A 28 24.71 11.84 7.00
N ALA A 29 23.52 12.44 6.98
CA ALA A 29 22.79 12.73 5.75
C ALA A 29 22.10 14.10 5.81
N LEU A 30 22.17 14.87 4.75
CA LEU A 30 21.52 16.18 4.60
C LEU A 30 20.35 16.08 3.63
N LEU A 31 19.24 16.72 3.99
CA LEU A 31 18.00 16.72 3.21
C LEU A 31 17.77 18.12 2.66
N PHE A 32 17.72 18.25 1.35
CA PHE A 32 17.67 19.51 0.63
C PHE A 32 16.40 19.65 -0.23
N ILE A 33 15.69 20.78 -0.13
CA ILE A 33 14.59 21.08 -1.06
C ILE A 33 15.05 21.80 -2.34
N ASP A 34 16.22 22.42 -2.28
CA ASP A 34 16.92 23.04 -3.39
C ASP A 34 18.44 22.99 -3.13
N SER A 35 19.27 23.58 -3.99
CA SER A 35 20.74 23.53 -3.85
C SER A 35 21.30 24.18 -2.58
N THR A 36 20.49 24.91 -1.81
CA THR A 36 20.92 25.75 -0.69
C THR A 36 20.11 25.54 0.59
N THR A 37 18.86 25.10 0.49
CA THR A 37 17.93 25.03 1.62
C THR A 37 17.87 23.62 2.18
N ILE A 38 18.40 23.46 3.39
CA ILE A 38 18.33 22.22 4.17
C ILE A 38 17.03 22.20 4.97
N ILE A 39 16.24 21.14 4.82
CA ILE A 39 15.04 20.90 5.64
C ILE A 39 15.26 19.89 6.76
N GLY A 40 16.35 19.13 6.70
CA GLY A 40 16.70 18.22 7.76
C GLY A 40 18.11 17.66 7.68
N ASN A 41 18.59 17.16 8.79
CA ASN A 41 19.91 16.57 8.95
C ASN A 41 19.79 15.30 9.80
N ILE A 42 20.28 14.18 9.30
CA ILE A 42 20.35 12.92 10.05
C ILE A 42 21.76 12.78 10.58
N LYS A 43 21.90 12.64 11.90
CA LYS A 43 23.17 12.36 12.56
C LYS A 43 22.99 11.19 13.50
N GLY A 44 23.52 10.02 13.11
CA GLY A 44 23.34 8.79 13.87
C GLY A 44 21.87 8.37 13.92
N ASP A 45 21.31 8.30 15.13
CA ASP A 45 19.94 7.86 15.41
C ASP A 45 18.95 9.02 15.59
N LYS A 46 19.32 10.24 15.19
CA LYS A 46 18.47 11.44 15.31
C LYS A 46 18.32 12.16 13.97
N VAL A 47 17.12 12.67 13.74
CA VAL A 47 16.76 13.53 12.61
C VAL A 47 16.45 14.92 13.14
N TYR A 48 17.23 15.89 12.69
CA TYR A 48 17.15 17.29 13.09
C TYR A 48 16.47 18.11 12.00
N VAL A 49 15.66 19.11 12.39
CA VAL A 49 15.07 20.13 11.47
C VAL A 49 15.71 21.50 11.64
N SER A 50 16.48 21.70 12.72
CA SER A 50 17.33 22.86 12.96
C SER A 50 18.65 22.39 13.60
N GLU A 51 19.50 23.30 14.06
CA GLU A 51 20.74 22.92 14.77
C GLU A 51 20.48 22.18 16.09
N THR A 52 19.33 22.40 16.71
CA THR A 52 19.01 21.88 18.05
C THR A 52 17.69 21.11 18.10
N ASP A 53 16.78 21.36 17.17
CA ASP A 53 15.45 20.74 17.18
C ASP A 53 15.49 19.36 16.51
N ILE A 54 15.22 18.34 17.33
CA ILE A 54 15.07 16.96 16.88
C ILE A 54 13.63 16.75 16.44
N ALA A 55 13.42 16.45 15.17
CA ALA A 55 12.12 16.01 14.66
C ALA A 55 11.84 14.55 15.02
N TYR A 56 12.85 13.67 14.86
CA TYR A 56 12.69 12.25 15.11
C TYR A 56 13.90 11.62 15.82
N ALA A 57 13.62 10.68 16.71
CA ALA A 57 14.60 9.77 17.27
C ALA A 57 14.36 8.34 16.72
N LEU A 58 15.42 7.58 16.47
CA LEU A 58 15.37 6.31 15.76
C LEU A 58 15.88 5.18 16.66
N GLN A 59 15.14 4.08 16.77
CA GLN A 59 15.60 2.89 17.50
C GLN A 59 15.24 1.62 16.72
N GLY A 60 16.22 1.04 16.04
CA GLY A 60 16.02 -0.12 15.17
C GLY A 60 15.03 0.20 14.04
N LYS A 61 13.82 -0.35 14.12
CA LYS A 61 12.72 -0.14 13.15
C LYS A 61 11.74 0.95 13.58
N ILE A 62 11.87 1.49 14.79
CA ILE A 62 10.90 2.43 15.36
C ILE A 62 11.39 3.86 15.15
N ILE A 63 10.47 4.73 14.73
CA ILE A 63 10.65 6.16 14.59
C ILE A 63 9.79 6.83 15.66
N TYR A 64 10.40 7.63 16.52
CA TYR A 64 9.74 8.40 17.56
C TYR A 64 9.68 9.88 17.18
N GLN A 65 8.65 10.58 17.65
CA GLN A 65 8.52 12.02 17.52
C GLN A 65 9.34 12.72 18.60
N GLY A 66 10.20 13.66 18.19
CA GLY A 66 11.10 14.38 19.09
C GLY A 66 12.25 13.50 19.59
N GLU A 67 12.75 13.81 20.79
CA GLU A 67 13.89 13.09 21.41
C GLU A 67 13.47 11.89 22.27
N ARG A 68 12.21 11.85 22.72
CA ARG A 68 11.73 10.84 23.68
C ARG A 68 11.49 9.50 22.98
N MET A 69 12.01 8.42 23.57
CA MET A 69 11.91 7.05 23.05
C MET A 69 10.98 6.19 23.93
N ASP A 70 9.78 6.70 24.22
CA ASP A 70 8.73 5.96 24.93
C ASP A 70 7.55 5.66 24.00
N ALA A 71 6.63 4.82 24.46
CA ALA A 71 5.50 4.36 23.64
C ALA A 71 4.55 5.50 23.22
N GLU A 72 4.42 6.56 24.02
CA GLU A 72 3.54 7.70 23.71
C GLU A 72 4.09 8.55 22.56
N HIS A 73 5.41 8.56 22.39
CA HIS A 73 6.10 9.30 21.34
C HIS A 73 6.40 8.43 20.11
N MET A 74 5.98 7.16 20.10
CA MET A 74 6.14 6.31 18.92
C MET A 74 5.31 6.90 17.77
N LEU A 75 5.96 7.13 16.62
CA LEU A 75 5.32 7.70 15.44
C LEU A 75 5.06 6.63 14.39
N LEU A 76 6.11 5.89 14.01
CA LEU A 76 6.05 4.87 12.95
C LEU A 76 6.88 3.63 13.31
N ILE A 77 6.50 2.49 12.73
CA ILE A 77 7.28 1.26 12.74
C ILE A 77 7.59 0.89 11.29
N ALA A 78 8.85 1.02 10.88
CA ALA A 78 9.32 0.76 9.53
C ALA A 78 9.77 -0.70 9.37
N ASP A 79 8.88 -1.58 8.90
CA ASP A 79 9.23 -2.94 8.49
C ASP A 79 9.67 -2.97 7.02
N VAL A 80 10.82 -2.34 6.77
CA VAL A 80 11.42 -2.22 5.44
C VAL A 80 12.83 -2.81 5.49
N LYS A 81 13.04 -3.95 4.82
CA LYS A 81 14.35 -4.62 4.79
C LYS A 81 15.35 -3.89 3.89
N ASP A 82 14.89 -3.49 2.71
CA ASP A 82 15.65 -2.75 1.72
C ASP A 82 14.68 -1.97 0.84
N PHE A 83 14.74 -0.64 0.94
CA PHE A 83 13.85 0.28 0.24
C PHE A 83 14.05 0.26 -1.28
N PHE A 84 15.27 0.00 -1.76
CA PHE A 84 15.58 -0.04 -3.19
C PHE A 84 15.33 -1.42 -3.81
N SER A 85 15.03 -2.41 -2.99
CA SER A 85 14.67 -3.75 -3.47
C SER A 85 13.30 -3.76 -4.15
N LYS A 86 13.05 -4.84 -4.91
CA LYS A 86 11.72 -5.11 -5.49
C LYS A 86 10.69 -5.56 -4.44
N LYS A 87 11.10 -5.86 -3.21
CA LYS A 87 10.22 -6.39 -2.16
C LYS A 87 9.40 -5.26 -1.56
N THR A 88 8.14 -5.54 -1.28
CA THR A 88 7.28 -4.62 -0.54
C THR A 88 7.77 -4.51 0.90
N GLY A 89 7.84 -3.27 1.39
CA GLY A 89 8.05 -2.93 2.79
C GLY A 89 6.81 -2.23 3.33
N ILE A 90 6.55 -2.37 4.63
CA ILE A 90 5.35 -1.82 5.27
C ILE A 90 5.79 -0.89 6.39
N VAL A 91 5.20 0.30 6.44
CA VAL A 91 5.40 1.26 7.52
C VAL A 91 4.09 1.40 8.26
N TYR A 92 4.07 0.96 9.51
CA TYR A 92 2.89 1.02 10.37
C TYR A 92 2.86 2.34 11.15
N GLN A 93 1.65 2.73 11.55
CA GLN A 93 1.43 3.74 12.58
C GLN A 93 1.88 3.23 13.96
N SER A 94 1.85 4.11 14.95
CA SER A 94 2.24 3.83 16.35
C SER A 94 1.52 2.64 16.99
N ASN A 95 0.32 2.29 16.51
CA ASN A 95 -0.44 1.13 17.00
C ASN A 95 0.07 -0.23 16.50
N GLY A 96 1.02 -0.24 15.54
CA GLY A 96 1.58 -1.44 14.93
C GLY A 96 0.59 -2.30 14.14
N LYS A 97 -0.62 -1.80 13.89
CA LYS A 97 -1.69 -2.50 13.16
C LYS A 97 -2.09 -1.78 11.89
N SER A 98 -2.27 -0.46 11.96
CA SER A 98 -2.68 0.36 10.83
C SER A 98 -1.48 0.66 9.94
N VAL A 99 -1.59 0.36 8.65
CA VAL A 99 -0.57 0.71 7.67
C VAL A 99 -0.64 2.20 7.37
N GLN A 100 0.49 2.88 7.52
CA GLN A 100 0.62 4.29 7.16
C GLN A 100 1.12 4.43 5.72
N TYR A 101 2.16 3.67 5.38
CA TYR A 101 2.76 3.67 4.05
C TYR A 101 3.14 2.26 3.62
N ILE A 102 3.09 2.04 2.32
CA ILE A 102 3.69 0.87 1.68
C ILE A 102 4.84 1.35 0.79
N THR A 103 5.97 0.64 0.84
CA THR A 103 7.14 0.96 0.03
C THR A 103 7.37 -0.13 -1.01
N GLN A 104 7.49 0.23 -2.28
CA GLN A 104 7.79 -0.72 -3.35
C GLN A 104 8.45 -0.01 -4.53
N LYS A 105 9.48 -0.64 -5.13
CA LYS A 105 10.16 -0.12 -6.34
C LYS A 105 10.58 1.35 -6.19
N GLN A 106 11.22 1.70 -5.07
CA GLN A 106 11.70 3.07 -4.78
C GLN A 106 10.60 4.12 -4.63
N ALA A 107 9.35 3.72 -4.42
CA ALA A 107 8.22 4.61 -4.19
C ALA A 107 7.58 4.34 -2.83
N VAL A 108 6.92 5.38 -2.30
CA VAL A 108 6.11 5.36 -1.08
C VAL A 108 4.67 5.62 -1.48
N TYR A 109 3.77 4.75 -1.05
CA TYR A 109 2.35 4.83 -1.30
C TYR A 109 1.59 5.03 0.02
N LEU A 110 0.47 5.74 -0.03
CA LEU A 110 -0.40 6.00 1.10
C LEU A 110 -1.39 4.84 1.28
N GLY A 111 -1.65 4.42 2.51
CA GLY A 111 -2.73 3.48 2.81
C GLY A 111 -2.31 2.01 2.90
N ASP A 112 -3.29 1.13 2.75
CA ASP A 112 -3.17 -0.32 2.92
C ASP A 112 -3.28 -1.06 1.57
N TYR A 113 -3.00 -2.35 1.57
CA TYR A 113 -3.11 -3.20 0.40
C TYR A 113 -4.58 -3.50 0.05
N PRO A 114 -4.94 -3.57 -1.26
CA PRO A 114 -4.10 -3.29 -2.42
C PRO A 114 -3.98 -1.80 -2.71
N ILE A 115 -2.80 -1.41 -3.17
CA ILE A 115 -2.46 -0.03 -3.49
C ILE A 115 -2.93 0.30 -4.90
N ASN A 116 -3.59 1.44 -5.07
CA ASN A 116 -3.77 2.07 -6.37
C ASN A 116 -2.50 2.85 -6.74
N ILE A 117 -1.64 2.23 -7.55
CA ILE A 117 -0.34 2.80 -7.95
C ILE A 117 -0.42 4.15 -8.67
N TYR A 118 -1.60 4.51 -9.21
CA TYR A 118 -1.79 5.75 -9.96
C TYR A 118 -2.19 6.92 -9.06
N TYR A 119 -2.97 6.67 -8.01
CA TYR A 119 -3.56 7.73 -7.19
C TYR A 119 -3.03 7.78 -5.76
N GLU A 120 -2.37 6.72 -5.28
CA GLU A 120 -1.88 6.64 -3.90
C GLU A 120 -0.37 6.82 -3.76
N ARG A 121 0.35 7.08 -4.86
CA ARG A 121 1.81 7.32 -4.81
C ARG A 121 2.11 8.68 -4.20
N VAL A 122 2.74 8.69 -3.02
CA VAL A 122 3.07 9.90 -2.27
C VAL A 122 4.36 10.55 -2.77
N LEU A 123 5.39 9.74 -2.91
CA LEU A 123 6.67 10.16 -3.47
C LEU A 123 7.38 8.96 -4.09
N PHE A 124 8.39 9.25 -4.90
CA PHE A 124 9.37 8.25 -5.31
C PHE A 124 10.76 8.87 -5.31
N VAL A 125 11.76 8.01 -5.34
CA VAL A 125 13.15 8.44 -5.35
C VAL A 125 13.93 7.79 -6.47
N GLU A 126 15.03 8.42 -6.85
CA GLU A 126 16.01 7.87 -7.77
C GLU A 126 17.40 7.95 -7.14
N GLN A 127 18.03 6.79 -6.94
CA GLN A 127 19.41 6.74 -6.45
C GLN A 127 20.39 7.00 -7.61
N LYS A 128 21.07 8.16 -7.59
CA LYS A 128 22.09 8.49 -8.60
C LYS A 128 23.43 7.84 -8.30
N ASN A 129 23.78 7.75 -7.02
CA ASN A 129 24.96 7.06 -6.52
C ASN A 129 24.78 6.72 -5.03
N ASP A 130 25.81 6.14 -4.40
CA ASP A 130 25.78 5.72 -2.99
C ASP A 130 25.58 6.86 -1.97
N SER A 131 25.73 8.10 -2.42
CA SER A 131 25.62 9.31 -1.60
C SER A 131 24.48 10.24 -1.98
N LEU A 132 23.84 10.07 -3.13
CA LEU A 132 22.86 11.02 -3.66
C LEU A 132 21.59 10.32 -4.10
N ILE A 133 20.49 10.70 -3.47
CA ILE A 133 19.14 10.23 -3.75
C ILE A 133 18.28 11.43 -4.13
N LEU A 134 17.70 11.45 -5.33
CA LEU A 134 16.75 12.48 -5.74
C LEU A 134 15.36 12.12 -5.25
N VAL A 135 14.58 13.11 -4.81
CA VAL A 135 13.21 12.93 -4.28
C VAL A 135 12.22 13.64 -5.19
N PHE A 136 11.19 12.91 -5.61
CA PHE A 136 10.16 13.38 -6.53
C PHE A 136 8.77 13.30 -5.88
N ASP A 137 7.95 14.29 -6.17
CA ASP A 137 6.53 14.28 -5.83
C ASP A 137 5.81 13.16 -6.59
N GLY A 138 5.05 12.32 -5.89
CA GLY A 138 4.42 11.14 -6.48
C GLY A 138 3.30 11.45 -7.48
N ILE A 139 2.71 12.65 -7.40
CA ILE A 139 1.59 13.11 -8.23
C ILE A 139 2.13 13.90 -9.44
N THR A 140 2.96 14.91 -9.18
CA THR A 140 3.43 15.83 -10.25
C THR A 140 4.68 15.33 -10.95
N GLU A 141 5.35 14.31 -10.40
CA GLU A 141 6.64 13.77 -10.85
C GLU A 141 7.77 14.81 -10.89
N LYS A 142 7.55 15.98 -10.31
CA LYS A 142 8.55 17.03 -10.21
C LYS A 142 9.53 16.68 -9.08
N GLN A 143 10.82 16.92 -9.32
CA GLN A 143 11.82 16.85 -8.26
C GLN A 143 11.51 17.92 -7.19
N ILE A 144 11.37 17.48 -5.95
CA ILE A 144 11.08 18.32 -4.77
C ILE A 144 12.26 18.42 -3.81
N GLY A 145 13.33 17.65 -4.06
CA GLY A 145 14.53 17.72 -3.24
C GLY A 145 15.54 16.62 -3.56
N PHE A 146 16.53 16.49 -2.69
CA PHE A 146 17.51 15.42 -2.73
C PHE A 146 18.08 15.16 -1.32
N ILE A 147 18.63 13.96 -1.13
CA ILE A 147 19.25 13.51 0.11
C ILE A 147 20.71 13.23 -0.21
N GLU A 148 21.62 13.88 0.51
CA GLU A 148 23.06 13.65 0.45
C GLU A 148 23.52 12.89 1.69
N GLY A 149 23.90 11.63 1.56
CA GLY A 149 24.37 10.82 2.68
C GLY A 149 24.75 9.41 2.25
N LYS A 150 25.79 8.84 2.87
CA LYS A 150 26.26 7.48 2.58
C LYS A 150 25.73 6.48 3.59
N ASN A 151 25.53 5.23 3.16
CA ASN A 151 25.23 4.08 4.03
C ASN A 151 24.01 4.28 4.95
N MET A 152 22.98 4.98 4.48
CA MET A 152 21.74 5.16 5.25
C MET A 152 21.02 3.82 5.46
N THR A 153 20.58 3.58 6.70
CA THR A 153 19.68 2.47 7.00
C THR A 153 18.29 2.71 6.41
N SER A 154 17.49 1.66 6.21
CA SER A 154 16.12 1.81 5.73
C SER A 154 15.28 2.68 6.67
N THR A 155 15.42 2.56 7.99
CA THR A 155 14.71 3.43 8.96
C THR A 155 15.09 4.90 8.81
N GLN A 156 16.39 5.21 8.64
CA GLN A 156 16.85 6.57 8.37
C GLN A 156 16.27 7.11 7.06
N LEU A 157 16.29 6.31 5.98
CA LEU A 157 15.70 6.72 4.72
C LEU A 157 14.19 6.97 4.84
N ILE A 158 13.44 6.07 5.48
CA ILE A 158 12.00 6.28 5.73
C ILE A 158 11.74 7.54 6.55
N SER A 159 12.54 7.81 7.59
CA SER A 159 12.41 9.05 8.38
C SER A 159 12.68 10.30 7.54
N ALA A 160 13.64 10.23 6.61
CA ALA A 160 13.94 11.33 5.70
C ALA A 160 12.79 11.59 4.73
N LEU A 161 12.26 10.53 4.12
CA LEU A 161 11.10 10.60 3.23
C LEU A 161 9.85 11.08 3.96
N HIS A 162 9.64 10.65 5.21
CA HIS A 162 8.55 11.14 6.05
C HIS A 162 8.65 12.65 6.29
N LEU A 163 9.87 13.18 6.45
CA LEU A 163 10.08 14.62 6.58
C LEU A 163 9.66 15.37 5.30
N TYR A 164 10.01 14.87 4.12
CA TYR A 164 9.52 15.43 2.85
C TYR A 164 7.99 15.39 2.74
N ILE A 165 7.37 14.27 3.12
CA ILE A 165 5.91 14.10 3.11
C ILE A 165 5.26 15.18 3.99
N LYS A 166 5.78 15.40 5.19
CA LYS A 166 5.25 16.41 6.12
C LYS A 166 5.54 17.85 5.69
N HIS A 167 6.72 18.12 5.13
CA HIS A 167 7.07 19.45 4.65
C HIS A 167 6.14 19.93 3.52
N TYR A 168 5.77 19.03 2.60
CA TYR A 168 4.94 19.35 1.44
C TYR A 168 3.45 18.97 1.57
N ASP A 169 3.04 18.44 2.73
CA ASP A 169 1.68 17.94 3.01
C ASP A 169 1.21 16.94 1.94
N LEU A 170 2.12 16.05 1.51
CA LEU A 170 1.89 15.16 0.38
C LEU A 170 0.83 14.10 0.70
N ASP A 171 0.78 13.61 1.94
CA ASP A 171 -0.23 12.67 2.39
C ASP A 171 -1.65 13.22 2.24
N ARG A 172 -1.87 14.49 2.61
CA ARG A 172 -3.17 15.16 2.43
C ARG A 172 -3.52 15.35 0.95
N LYS A 173 -2.56 15.76 0.12
CA LYS A 173 -2.78 15.97 -1.32
C LYS A 173 -3.15 14.68 -2.03
N VAL A 174 -2.41 13.61 -1.77
CA VAL A 174 -2.63 12.28 -2.34
C VAL A 174 -3.98 11.74 -1.90
N LYS A 175 -4.30 11.83 -0.60
CA LYS A 175 -5.61 11.42 -0.09
C LYS A 175 -6.75 12.14 -0.79
N LYS A 176 -6.65 13.46 -0.94
CA LYS A 176 -7.67 14.25 -1.63
C LYS A 176 -7.88 13.78 -3.07
N ILE A 177 -6.81 13.52 -3.82
CA ILE A 177 -6.89 13.04 -5.20
C ILE A 177 -7.49 11.63 -5.26
N ALA A 178 -7.07 10.74 -4.36
CA ALA A 178 -7.62 9.38 -4.28
C ALA A 178 -9.12 9.42 -3.97
N ASP A 179 -9.54 10.23 -2.99
CA ASP A 179 -10.95 10.41 -2.63
C ASP A 179 -11.76 11.03 -3.79
N GLU A 180 -11.21 12.04 -4.49
CA GLU A 180 -11.85 12.66 -5.67
C GLU A 180 -11.99 11.67 -6.83
N LYS A 181 -10.97 10.83 -7.09
CA LYS A 181 -11.01 9.83 -8.15
C LYS A 181 -11.97 8.70 -7.84
N LEU A 182 -11.99 8.24 -6.58
CA LEU A 182 -12.99 7.30 -6.12
C LEU A 182 -14.40 7.88 -6.28
N ALA A 183 -14.60 9.16 -5.94
CA ALA A 183 -15.89 9.83 -6.12
C ALA A 183 -16.27 9.99 -7.59
N GLU A 184 -15.33 10.29 -8.49
CA GLU A 184 -15.56 10.34 -9.94
C GLU A 184 -15.92 8.97 -10.51
N GLU A 185 -15.21 7.91 -10.10
CA GLU A 185 -15.50 6.53 -10.49
C GLU A 185 -16.89 6.10 -10.00
N LEU A 186 -17.22 6.42 -8.74
CA LEU A 186 -18.55 6.19 -8.18
C LEU A 186 -19.62 7.00 -8.91
N ALA A 187 -19.35 8.26 -9.25
CA ALA A 187 -20.29 9.10 -9.99
C ALA A 187 -20.53 8.58 -11.42
N LEU A 188 -19.51 8.07 -12.10
CA LEU A 188 -19.69 7.36 -13.37
C LEU A 188 -20.52 6.08 -13.21
N GLN A 189 -20.44 5.43 -12.05
CA GLN A 189 -21.23 4.24 -11.68
C GLN A 189 -22.64 4.57 -11.13
N THR A 190 -22.99 5.85 -10.91
CA THR A 190 -24.34 6.27 -10.49
C THR A 190 -25.37 6.34 -11.62
N ALA A 191 -24.99 6.02 -12.86
CA ALA A 191 -25.97 5.78 -13.91
C ALA A 191 -26.62 4.41 -13.67
N GLY A 192 -27.71 4.41 -12.91
CA GLY A 192 -28.46 3.21 -12.55
C GLY A 192 -28.81 2.31 -13.75
N GLY A 193 -29.21 1.08 -13.45
CA GLY A 193 -29.46 0.08 -14.46
C GLY A 193 -30.30 -1.07 -13.96
N THR A 194 -30.60 -2.00 -14.86
CA THR A 194 -31.33 -3.23 -14.57
C THR A 194 -30.55 -4.45 -15.03
N ILE A 195 -30.54 -5.50 -14.20
CA ILE A 195 -30.05 -6.84 -14.55
C ILE A 195 -31.27 -7.76 -14.55
N ARG A 196 -31.59 -8.37 -15.69
CA ARG A 196 -32.77 -9.26 -15.81
C ARG A 196 -32.45 -10.47 -16.67
N GLN A 197 -33.22 -11.55 -16.51
CA GLN A 197 -33.13 -12.67 -17.45
C GLN A 197 -33.51 -12.21 -18.86
N LYS A 198 -32.65 -12.48 -19.85
CA LYS A 198 -32.82 -12.00 -21.23
C LYS A 198 -34.09 -12.54 -21.90
N TYR A 199 -34.43 -13.80 -21.62
CA TYR A 199 -35.58 -14.48 -22.24
C TYR A 199 -36.57 -15.06 -21.22
N GLY A 200 -36.36 -14.76 -19.93
CA GLY A 200 -37.28 -15.14 -18.87
C GLY A 200 -38.34 -14.07 -18.67
N ASN A 201 -39.62 -14.41 -18.88
CA ASN A 201 -40.75 -13.53 -18.49
C ASN A 201 -40.96 -13.47 -16.97
N ASN A 202 -39.99 -13.94 -16.18
CA ASN A 202 -40.10 -13.96 -14.74
C ASN A 202 -39.55 -12.66 -14.16
N ILE A 203 -40.46 -11.71 -13.96
CA ILE A 203 -40.18 -10.41 -13.34
C ILE A 203 -39.56 -10.53 -11.95
N TYR A 204 -39.69 -11.68 -11.25
CA TYR A 204 -39.06 -11.87 -9.94
C TYR A 204 -37.54 -12.02 -10.00
N TYR A 205 -36.94 -12.18 -11.20
CA TYR A 205 -35.49 -12.21 -11.42
C TYR A 205 -34.99 -10.96 -12.13
N GLU A 206 -35.50 -9.81 -11.71
CA GLU A 206 -35.04 -8.50 -12.15
C GLU A 206 -34.45 -7.75 -10.96
N TRP A 207 -33.24 -7.23 -11.14
CA TRP A 207 -32.51 -6.44 -10.15
C TRP A 207 -32.31 -5.03 -10.68
N VAL A 208 -32.45 -4.04 -9.80
CA VAL A 208 -32.24 -2.63 -10.08
C VAL A 208 -31.02 -2.14 -9.31
N TRP A 209 -30.11 -1.50 -10.03
CA TRP A 209 -28.99 -0.75 -9.48
C TRP A 209 -29.33 0.73 -9.52
N ASP A 210 -29.36 1.41 -8.37
CA ASP A 210 -29.65 2.85 -8.30
C ASP A 210 -28.38 3.73 -8.18
N GLY A 211 -27.21 3.14 -8.37
CA GLY A 211 -25.91 3.80 -8.21
C GLY A 211 -25.28 3.60 -6.83
N ILE A 212 -26.04 3.10 -5.86
CA ILE A 212 -25.53 2.81 -4.50
C ILE A 212 -26.06 1.46 -4.00
N ILE A 213 -27.32 1.13 -4.31
CA ILE A 213 -28.03 -0.05 -3.84
C ILE A 213 -28.45 -0.90 -5.03
N LEU A 214 -28.11 -2.20 -4.95
CA LEU A 214 -28.65 -3.27 -5.77
C LEU A 214 -29.82 -3.90 -5.01
N LYS A 215 -30.98 -3.97 -5.64
CA LYS A 215 -32.19 -4.54 -5.03
C LYS A 215 -33.07 -5.25 -6.04
N PRO A 216 -33.90 -6.22 -5.63
CA PRO A 216 -34.92 -6.77 -6.50
C PRO A 216 -35.86 -5.67 -7.01
N ALA A 217 -36.19 -5.67 -8.29
CA ALA A 217 -37.19 -4.76 -8.87
C ALA A 217 -38.58 -5.00 -8.25
N TRP A 218 -38.83 -6.23 -7.78
CA TRP A 218 -40.12 -6.66 -7.26
C TRP A 218 -39.95 -7.36 -5.91
N GLY A 219 -40.92 -7.15 -5.00
CA GLY A 219 -40.91 -7.80 -3.70
C GLY A 219 -39.87 -7.22 -2.73
N ASN A 220 -39.71 -5.89 -2.74
CA ASN A 220 -38.63 -5.22 -2.00
C ASN A 220 -38.61 -5.61 -0.51
N ARG A 221 -37.48 -6.18 -0.11
CA ARG A 221 -37.16 -6.67 1.22
C ARG A 221 -35.74 -6.22 1.52
N LEU A 222 -35.55 -5.59 2.68
CA LEU A 222 -34.23 -5.10 3.09
C LEU A 222 -33.20 -6.23 3.13
N GLU A 223 -33.65 -7.47 3.35
CA GLU A 223 -32.82 -8.67 3.36
C GLU A 223 -32.12 -8.96 2.01
N ASP A 224 -32.73 -8.51 0.91
CA ASP A 224 -32.28 -8.74 -0.46
C ASP A 224 -31.53 -7.53 -1.05
N GLU A 225 -31.43 -6.43 -0.31
CA GLU A 225 -30.73 -5.22 -0.76
C GLU A 225 -29.22 -5.29 -0.42
N TRP A 226 -28.40 -4.89 -1.39
CA TRP A 226 -26.95 -4.82 -1.27
C TRP A 226 -26.45 -3.42 -1.58
N LYS A 227 -25.68 -2.85 -0.66
CA LYS A 227 -25.02 -1.56 -0.84
C LYS A 227 -23.60 -1.78 -1.36
N PHE A 228 -23.19 -0.99 -2.33
CA PHE A 228 -21.82 -0.96 -2.83
C PHE A 228 -21.22 0.43 -2.69
N ASP A 229 -20.04 0.52 -2.09
CA ASP A 229 -19.32 1.79 -1.85
C ASP A 229 -18.11 2.00 -2.77
N GLY A 230 -18.00 1.19 -3.82
CA GLY A 230 -16.87 1.18 -4.75
C GLY A 230 -15.82 0.13 -4.43
N LYS A 231 -15.82 -0.39 -3.19
CA LYS A 231 -14.89 -1.44 -2.75
C LYS A 231 -15.58 -2.60 -2.06
N TYR A 232 -16.60 -2.34 -1.25
CA TYR A 232 -17.28 -3.33 -0.43
C TYR A 232 -18.76 -3.42 -0.78
N PHE A 233 -19.24 -4.66 -0.82
CA PHE A 233 -20.64 -5.04 -0.84
C PHE A 233 -21.09 -5.43 0.55
N GLN A 234 -22.11 -4.75 1.05
CA GLN A 234 -22.70 -5.02 2.35
C GLN A 234 -24.21 -5.20 2.19
N PRO A 235 -24.83 -6.20 2.84
CA PRO A 235 -26.29 -6.25 2.90
C PRO A 235 -26.82 -5.00 3.60
N SER A 236 -27.84 -4.35 3.05
CA SER A 236 -28.40 -3.11 3.64
C SER A 236 -28.94 -3.30 5.06
N TRP A 237 -29.34 -4.52 5.41
CA TRP A 237 -29.96 -4.86 6.69
C TRP A 237 -28.97 -5.33 7.77
N SER A 238 -27.73 -5.66 7.40
CA SER A 238 -26.75 -6.28 8.31
C SER A 238 -25.43 -5.53 8.28
N LEU A 239 -24.89 -5.28 9.47
CA LEU A 239 -23.53 -4.77 9.67
C LEU A 239 -22.54 -5.89 10.01
N ASP A 240 -22.92 -7.16 9.81
CA ASP A 240 -22.05 -8.30 10.06
C ASP A 240 -20.94 -8.37 9.01
N PRO A 241 -19.65 -8.22 9.39
CA PRO A 241 -18.53 -8.34 8.47
C PRO A 241 -18.48 -9.71 7.77
N GLN A 242 -19.11 -10.75 8.32
CA GLN A 242 -19.18 -12.08 7.69
C GLN A 242 -20.12 -12.14 6.47
N SER A 243 -20.94 -11.12 6.27
CA SER A 243 -21.82 -11.01 5.09
C SER A 243 -21.24 -10.09 4.02
N GLU A 244 -20.09 -9.48 4.28
CA GLU A 244 -19.46 -8.51 3.40
C GLU A 244 -18.59 -9.18 2.32
N TRP A 245 -18.67 -8.66 1.10
CA TRP A 245 -17.77 -8.99 0.01
C TRP A 245 -16.94 -7.77 -0.37
N SER A 246 -15.71 -8.00 -0.80
CA SER A 246 -14.81 -6.98 -1.33
C SER A 246 -14.57 -7.20 -2.81
N TRP A 247 -14.47 -6.10 -3.55
CA TRP A 247 -14.06 -6.06 -4.94
C TRP A 247 -12.76 -5.29 -5.08
N GLU A 248 -11.71 -5.97 -5.53
CA GLU A 248 -10.37 -5.40 -5.66
C GLU A 248 -9.64 -5.99 -6.86
N ASN A 249 -9.07 -5.15 -7.74
CA ASN A 249 -8.27 -5.59 -8.89
C ASN A 249 -8.97 -6.64 -9.79
N GLY A 250 -10.28 -6.50 -9.98
CA GLY A 250 -11.09 -7.47 -10.73
C GLY A 250 -11.41 -8.74 -9.95
N MET A 251 -11.14 -8.81 -8.65
CA MET A 251 -11.40 -9.97 -7.81
C MET A 251 -12.55 -9.69 -6.83
N LEU A 252 -13.54 -10.58 -6.81
CA LEU A 252 -14.63 -10.61 -5.83
C LEU A 252 -14.33 -11.68 -4.79
N LYS A 253 -14.32 -11.32 -3.50
CA LYS A 253 -14.07 -12.27 -2.40
C LYS A 253 -14.78 -11.84 -1.12
N PRO A 254 -15.12 -12.77 -0.21
CA PRO A 254 -15.61 -12.39 1.11
C PRO A 254 -14.55 -11.57 1.85
N SER A 255 -14.95 -10.47 2.50
CA SER A 255 -14.00 -9.58 3.20
C SER A 255 -13.31 -10.25 4.39
N TRP A 256 -13.93 -11.29 4.94
CA TRP A 256 -13.49 -12.03 6.13
C TRP A 256 -12.76 -13.34 5.81
N ASP A 257 -12.76 -13.78 4.55
CA ASP A 257 -12.20 -15.07 4.15
C ASP A 257 -11.27 -14.94 2.93
N ASN A 258 -10.05 -15.47 3.07
CA ASN A 258 -9.06 -15.51 2.00
C ASN A 258 -8.93 -16.91 1.36
N THR A 259 -9.89 -17.80 1.60
CA THR A 259 -9.94 -19.12 0.99
C THR A 259 -10.18 -18.98 -0.52
N ALA A 260 -9.26 -19.52 -1.33
CA ALA A 260 -9.25 -19.36 -2.79
C ALA A 260 -10.54 -19.87 -3.46
N GLN A 261 -11.22 -20.83 -2.84
CA GLN A 261 -12.46 -21.44 -3.32
C GLN A 261 -13.64 -20.48 -3.35
N ASN A 262 -13.63 -19.45 -2.50
CA ASN A 262 -14.69 -18.45 -2.38
C ASN A 262 -14.40 -17.18 -3.20
N GLN A 263 -13.34 -17.20 -4.02
CA GLN A 263 -12.88 -16.04 -4.77
C GLN A 263 -13.21 -16.20 -6.25
N TRP A 264 -13.65 -15.10 -6.84
CA TRP A 264 -13.94 -14.98 -8.26
C TRP A 264 -13.06 -13.90 -8.86
N ILE A 265 -12.64 -14.09 -10.10
CA ILE A 265 -11.86 -13.13 -10.84
C ILE A 265 -12.55 -12.81 -12.16
N TRP A 266 -12.59 -11.52 -12.46
CA TRP A 266 -13.02 -10.94 -13.70
C TRP A 266 -11.80 -10.55 -14.52
N ASP A 267 -11.58 -11.27 -15.61
CA ASP A 267 -10.42 -11.12 -16.50
C ASP A 267 -10.91 -10.83 -17.91
N GLY A 268 -10.74 -9.59 -18.37
CA GLY A 268 -11.33 -9.10 -19.61
C GLY A 268 -12.86 -9.15 -19.54
N ASN A 269 -13.46 -10.03 -20.35
CA ASN A 269 -14.91 -10.22 -20.40
C ASN A 269 -15.36 -11.53 -19.74
N ILE A 270 -14.49 -12.21 -18.98
CA ILE A 270 -14.79 -13.52 -18.38
C ILE A 270 -14.77 -13.40 -16.86
N LEU A 271 -15.85 -13.85 -16.22
CA LEU A 271 -15.92 -14.09 -14.79
C LEU A 271 -15.70 -15.58 -14.51
N ARG A 272 -14.77 -15.91 -13.62
CA ARG A 272 -14.42 -17.31 -13.31
C ARG A 272 -13.99 -17.49 -11.86
N PRO A 273 -14.07 -18.71 -11.31
CA PRO A 273 -13.41 -19.02 -10.05
C PRO A 273 -11.92 -18.70 -10.12
N PHE A 274 -11.36 -18.18 -9.04
CA PHE A 274 -9.95 -17.81 -8.96
C PHE A 274 -9.04 -19.04 -9.04
N TRP A 275 -9.41 -20.12 -8.35
CA TRP A 275 -8.57 -21.29 -8.09
C TRP A 275 -8.62 -22.39 -9.17
N GLU A 276 -9.66 -22.41 -10.01
CA GLU A 276 -9.79 -23.37 -11.10
C GLU A 276 -10.36 -22.74 -12.37
N THR A 277 -9.87 -23.19 -13.51
CA THR A 277 -10.49 -22.92 -14.80
C THR A 277 -11.44 -24.08 -15.11
N ASN A 278 -12.62 -24.04 -14.50
CA ASN A 278 -13.71 -24.94 -14.86
C ASN A 278 -14.75 -24.16 -15.68
N PRO A 279 -14.81 -24.38 -17.00
CA PRO A 279 -15.69 -23.61 -17.85
C PRO A 279 -17.20 -23.74 -17.58
N ASP A 280 -17.64 -24.79 -16.88
CA ASP A 280 -19.05 -24.93 -16.46
C ASP A 280 -19.42 -23.93 -15.36
N LYS A 281 -18.42 -23.37 -14.66
CA LYS A 281 -18.58 -22.35 -13.62
C LYS A 281 -18.17 -20.96 -14.11
N MET A 282 -17.90 -20.80 -15.40
CA MET A 282 -17.45 -19.54 -15.98
C MET A 282 -18.61 -18.82 -16.64
N TYR A 283 -18.57 -17.50 -16.58
CA TYR A 283 -19.50 -16.63 -17.29
C TYR A 283 -18.71 -15.72 -18.23
N VAL A 284 -19.31 -15.39 -19.37
CA VAL A 284 -18.76 -14.46 -20.34
C VAL A 284 -19.74 -13.33 -20.56
N MET A 285 -19.21 -12.11 -20.58
CA MET A 285 -19.92 -10.90 -20.94
C MET A 285 -19.67 -10.63 -22.43
N GLU A 286 -20.73 -10.61 -23.21
CA GLU A 286 -20.72 -10.24 -24.62
C GLU A 286 -21.72 -9.10 -24.81
N ASP A 287 -21.21 -7.94 -25.22
CA ASP A 287 -21.94 -6.67 -25.24
C ASP A 287 -22.55 -6.35 -23.87
N ASN A 288 -23.87 -6.47 -23.75
CA ASN A 288 -24.64 -6.23 -22.54
C ASN A 288 -25.29 -7.50 -21.99
N VAL A 289 -24.78 -8.68 -22.36
CA VAL A 289 -25.34 -9.98 -21.98
C VAL A 289 -24.30 -10.82 -21.26
N LEU A 290 -24.61 -11.18 -20.01
CA LEU A 290 -23.85 -12.16 -19.23
C LEU A 290 -24.47 -13.54 -19.43
N ARG A 291 -23.66 -14.53 -19.80
CA ARG A 291 -24.10 -15.91 -20.00
C ARG A 291 -23.07 -16.92 -19.52
N PRO A 292 -23.45 -18.17 -19.23
CA PRO A 292 -22.47 -19.22 -18.96
C PRO A 292 -21.57 -19.42 -20.18
N TYR A 293 -20.31 -19.74 -19.93
CA TYR A 293 -19.26 -19.76 -20.97
C TYR A 293 -19.57 -20.74 -22.11
N TRP A 294 -19.99 -21.97 -21.79
CA TRP A 294 -20.35 -23.01 -22.77
C TRP A 294 -21.84 -23.16 -23.04
N SER A 295 -22.70 -22.50 -22.27
CA SER A 295 -24.15 -22.62 -22.44
C SER A 295 -24.71 -21.42 -23.19
N TYR A 296 -25.53 -21.72 -24.18
CA TYR A 296 -26.37 -20.73 -24.88
C TYR A 296 -27.83 -20.86 -24.47
N ASP A 297 -28.12 -21.55 -23.36
CA ASP A 297 -29.48 -21.65 -22.83
C ASP A 297 -30.03 -20.24 -22.54
N PRO A 298 -31.09 -19.80 -23.26
CA PRO A 298 -31.71 -18.50 -23.09
C PRO A 298 -32.11 -18.18 -21.64
N SER A 299 -32.45 -19.19 -20.84
CA SER A 299 -32.91 -19.02 -19.46
C SER A 299 -31.79 -18.70 -18.47
N LEU A 300 -30.53 -18.94 -18.86
CA LEU A 300 -29.34 -18.66 -18.04
C LEU A 300 -28.63 -17.37 -18.46
N GLN A 301 -29.18 -16.64 -19.42
CA GLN A 301 -28.62 -15.38 -19.91
C GLN A 301 -29.24 -14.21 -19.17
N TRP A 302 -28.39 -13.29 -18.75
CA TRP A 302 -28.78 -12.04 -18.11
C TRP A 302 -28.47 -10.88 -19.03
N GLU A 303 -29.45 -10.01 -19.22
CA GLU A 303 -29.32 -8.75 -19.94
C GLU A 303 -29.09 -7.62 -18.93
N ILE A 304 -28.07 -6.82 -19.20
CA ILE A 304 -27.66 -5.67 -18.43
C ILE A 304 -28.06 -4.42 -19.22
N GLU A 305 -28.85 -3.54 -18.61
CA GLU A 305 -29.20 -2.24 -19.18
C GLU A 305 -28.75 -1.13 -18.23
N GLY A 306 -28.23 -0.02 -18.75
CA GLY A 306 -27.71 1.10 -17.94
C GLY A 306 -26.22 0.98 -17.63
N SER A 307 -25.74 1.71 -16.62
CA SER A 307 -24.32 1.74 -16.25
C SER A 307 -24.08 1.03 -14.92
N ILE A 308 -24.06 -0.30 -14.97
CA ILE A 308 -23.85 -1.12 -13.78
C ILE A 308 -22.38 -1.52 -13.72
N PRO A 309 -21.67 -1.28 -12.60
CA PRO A 309 -20.27 -1.69 -12.49
C PRO A 309 -20.14 -3.21 -12.46
N LEU A 310 -19.05 -3.72 -13.04
CA LEU A 310 -18.70 -5.15 -13.03
C LEU A 310 -18.81 -5.81 -11.66
N PRO A 311 -18.34 -5.20 -10.55
CA PRO A 311 -18.56 -5.76 -9.22
C PRO A 311 -20.03 -6.06 -8.91
N VAL A 312 -20.96 -5.16 -9.29
CA VAL A 312 -22.39 -5.31 -9.01
C VAL A 312 -22.97 -6.41 -9.90
N ILE A 313 -22.53 -6.49 -11.15
CA ILE A 313 -22.91 -7.57 -12.06
C ILE A 313 -22.42 -8.93 -11.55
N ALA A 314 -21.20 -9.00 -11.01
CA ALA A 314 -20.60 -10.24 -10.51
C ALA A 314 -21.30 -10.81 -9.26
N LEU A 315 -22.05 -9.97 -8.54
CA LEU A 315 -22.79 -10.38 -7.34
C LEU A 315 -24.09 -11.13 -7.66
N VAL A 316 -24.67 -10.91 -8.86
CA VAL A 316 -25.93 -11.52 -9.34
C VAL A 316 -25.65 -12.84 -10.05
#